data_AF-A0A399SXC9-F1
#
_entry.id   AF-A0A399SXC9-F1
#
_cell.length_a   1.000
_cell.length_b   1.000
_cell.length_c   1.000
_cell.angle_alpha   90.00
_cell.angle_beta   90.00
_cell.angle_gamma   90.00
#
_symmetry.space_group_name_H-M   'P 1'
#
loop_
_entity.id
_entity.type
_entity.pdbx_description
1 polymer ?
#
loop_
_entity_poly.entity_id
_entity_poly.type
_entity_poly.pdbx_seq_one_letter_code
_entity_poly.pdbx_strand_id
1 'polypeptide(L)'
;MKNNYSNIYPDPVLQYYATRYPDNIRWNFNNLMLAKLYAPERFNAFGVRLEIPLKPHPQFSDTPFSFYADVQNKVIYAPISSVKFIDDLSVASAWLERNGYSQETLVDYLSVLKYGLNRFPAGQIPDPIKALHVPEKAWESDQWVDDVSQKLLKSIIVWILGHELGHIVFQHPSYDSVSFETSQKYEQQADAFATDMFRRIGTMPGGMILLFTLFTNFFGHRGDFTNQGDWENYLRTSTHPVSSDRLKVIANELILDPESFVGAEPDFYKSAQLTKGIGLEAQKIAEIIEAPEMQTFLTGHALAIDLSSLYPRRPGENAITESEYSDAVFSDLPFSGLYKGEHERQLKNGEKEALASTAVFYRKGNRVNGRFSFGVGVAELQGLIENDALHYNWTWGKTSGRGILKAKGSSFSGTWGYDDQTSGGGTWTGMRSNQSLSHKN
;
A
#
# COMPACT_ATOMS: atom_id res chain seq x y z
N MET A 1 -1.65 -6.49 -22.26
CA MET A 1 -3.07 -6.38 -21.87
C MET A 1 -3.14 -5.44 -20.68
N LYS A 2 -3.98 -4.40 -20.71
CA LYS A 2 -4.18 -3.57 -19.52
C LYS A 2 -4.82 -4.43 -18.43
N ASN A 3 -4.39 -4.27 -17.18
CA ASN A 3 -5.03 -4.90 -16.04
C ASN A 3 -6.49 -4.42 -15.97
N ASN A 4 -7.41 -5.27 -15.54
CA ASN A 4 -8.81 -4.90 -15.35
C ASN A 4 -9.23 -5.23 -13.91
N TYR A 5 -9.31 -4.20 -13.08
CA TYR A 5 -9.68 -4.31 -11.67
C TYR A 5 -11.19 -4.20 -11.43
N SER A 6 -11.99 -3.96 -12.48
CA SER A 6 -13.45 -3.85 -12.35
C SER A 6 -14.16 -5.16 -11.96
N ASN A 7 -13.41 -6.27 -11.87
CA ASN A 7 -13.90 -7.60 -11.52
C ASN A 7 -13.46 -8.08 -10.13
N ILE A 8 -12.85 -7.23 -9.29
CA ILE A 8 -12.58 -7.57 -7.88
C ILE A 8 -13.89 -7.96 -7.18
N TYR A 9 -14.99 -7.28 -7.51
CA TYR A 9 -16.31 -7.56 -6.98
C TYR A 9 -17.24 -8.10 -8.08
N PRO A 10 -18.00 -9.17 -7.81
CA PRO A 10 -19.02 -9.63 -8.73
C PRO A 10 -20.23 -8.68 -8.73
N ASP A 11 -20.95 -8.60 -9.85
CA ASP A 11 -22.06 -7.66 -10.05
C ASP A 11 -23.15 -7.71 -8.96
N PRO A 12 -23.57 -8.88 -8.43
CA PRO A 12 -24.56 -8.91 -7.34
C PRO A 12 -24.08 -8.19 -6.06
N VAL A 13 -22.79 -8.24 -5.75
CA VAL A 13 -22.21 -7.52 -4.62
C VAL A 13 -22.27 -6.01 -4.88
N LEU A 14 -21.90 -5.57 -6.09
CA LEU A 14 -21.98 -4.15 -6.47
C LEU A 14 -23.43 -3.64 -6.47
N GLN A 15 -24.39 -4.43 -6.94
CA GLN A 15 -25.81 -4.08 -6.89
C GLN A 15 -26.32 -3.92 -5.46
N TYR A 16 -25.91 -4.80 -4.54
CA TYR A 16 -26.23 -4.67 -3.12
C TYR A 16 -25.71 -3.34 -2.54
N TYR A 17 -24.46 -2.97 -2.82
CA TYR A 17 -23.87 -1.72 -2.33
C TYR A 17 -24.37 -0.47 -3.05
N ALA A 18 -24.87 -0.59 -4.28
CA ALA A 18 -25.57 0.47 -4.99
C ALA A 18 -26.88 0.91 -4.30
N THR A 19 -27.42 0.09 -3.39
CA THR A 19 -28.57 0.49 -2.56
C THR A 19 -28.17 1.22 -1.26
N ARG A 20 -26.86 1.36 -0.98
CA ARG A 20 -26.35 1.86 0.32
C ARG A 20 -25.48 3.10 0.19
N TYR A 21 -24.48 3.06 -0.68
CA TYR A 21 -23.52 4.15 -0.81
C TYR A 21 -24.10 5.44 -1.43
N PRO A 22 -24.93 5.39 -2.51
CA PRO A 22 -25.22 6.60 -3.27
C PRO A 22 -25.85 7.73 -2.46
N ASP A 23 -26.74 7.42 -1.51
CA ASP A 23 -27.45 8.45 -0.75
C ASP A 23 -26.50 9.21 0.18
N ASN A 24 -25.60 8.51 0.88
CA ASN A 24 -24.62 9.16 1.74
C ASN A 24 -23.62 9.99 0.92
N ILE A 25 -23.11 9.43 -0.19
CA ILE A 25 -22.14 10.13 -1.04
C ILE A 25 -22.77 11.39 -1.65
N ARG A 26 -23.99 11.29 -2.21
CA ARG A 26 -24.70 12.47 -2.73
C ARG A 26 -25.01 13.48 -1.65
N TRP A 27 -25.33 13.02 -0.44
CA TRP A 27 -25.57 13.92 0.67
C TRP A 27 -24.30 14.70 1.03
N ASN A 28 -23.15 14.03 1.17
CA ASN A 28 -21.87 14.69 1.41
C ASN A 28 -21.52 15.67 0.29
N PHE A 29 -21.66 15.24 -0.97
CA PHE A 29 -21.37 16.09 -2.13
C PHE A 29 -22.23 17.35 -2.15
N ASN A 30 -23.56 17.22 -2.03
CA ASN A 30 -24.48 18.35 -2.14
C ASN A 30 -24.48 19.25 -0.90
N ASN A 31 -24.48 18.66 0.30
CA ASN A 31 -24.74 19.39 1.54
C ASN A 31 -23.48 19.76 2.31
N LEU A 32 -22.37 19.05 2.10
CA LEU A 32 -21.08 19.42 2.69
C LEU A 32 -20.21 20.16 1.69
N MET A 33 -20.05 19.66 0.47
CA MET A 33 -19.08 20.22 -0.46
C MET A 33 -19.64 21.40 -1.26
N LEU A 34 -20.71 21.19 -2.03
CA LEU A 34 -21.29 22.26 -2.86
C LEU A 34 -21.79 23.45 -2.01
N ALA A 35 -22.28 23.18 -0.79
CA ALA A 35 -22.69 24.21 0.16
C ALA A 35 -21.54 25.11 0.65
N LYS A 36 -20.29 24.65 0.54
CA LYS A 36 -19.08 25.35 1.01
C LYS A 36 -18.29 26.03 -0.10
N LEU A 37 -18.76 25.97 -1.34
CA LEU A 37 -18.17 26.70 -2.45
C LEU A 37 -18.35 28.21 -2.28
N TYR A 38 -17.33 28.98 -2.62
CA TYR A 38 -17.42 30.43 -2.74
C TYR A 38 -18.23 30.83 -3.98
N ALA A 39 -18.65 32.10 -4.05
CA ALA A 39 -19.53 32.55 -5.14
C ALA A 39 -18.96 32.30 -6.56
N PRO A 40 -17.67 32.58 -6.86
CA PRO A 40 -17.11 32.28 -8.18
C PRO A 40 -17.05 30.77 -8.47
N GLU A 41 -16.72 29.97 -7.47
CA GLU A 41 -16.64 28.50 -7.61
C GLU A 41 -18.03 27.91 -7.85
N ARG A 42 -19.07 28.39 -7.15
CA ARG A 42 -20.48 28.00 -7.39
C ARG A 42 -20.94 28.30 -8.80
N PHE A 43 -20.52 29.46 -9.35
CA PHE A 43 -20.82 29.80 -10.73
C PHE A 43 -20.19 28.80 -11.70
N ASN A 44 -18.91 28.47 -11.50
CA ASN A 44 -18.21 27.50 -12.35
C ASN A 44 -18.73 26.07 -12.19
N ALA A 45 -19.06 25.66 -10.97
CA ALA A 45 -19.65 24.36 -10.65
C ALA A 45 -21.15 24.28 -10.96
N PHE A 46 -21.78 25.35 -11.46
CA PHE A 46 -23.22 25.33 -11.75
C PHE A 46 -23.56 24.21 -12.73
N GLY A 47 -24.53 23.37 -12.34
CA GLY A 47 -24.97 22.21 -13.11
C GLY A 47 -24.10 20.95 -12.93
N VAL A 48 -23.13 20.96 -12.01
CA VAL A 48 -22.34 19.75 -11.71
C VAL A 48 -23.24 18.61 -11.24
N ARG A 49 -22.97 17.40 -11.72
CA ARG A 49 -23.69 16.18 -11.35
C ARG A 49 -22.71 15.12 -10.85
N LEU A 50 -23.18 14.29 -9.91
CA LEU A 50 -22.46 13.13 -9.43
C LEU A 50 -23.15 11.85 -9.94
N GLU A 51 -22.42 11.09 -10.75
CA GLU A 51 -22.83 9.78 -11.23
C GLU A 51 -22.09 8.66 -10.50
N ILE A 52 -22.83 7.63 -10.10
CA ILE A 52 -22.33 6.54 -9.25
C ILE A 52 -22.66 5.22 -9.96
N PRO A 53 -21.99 4.92 -11.09
CA PRO A 53 -22.22 3.67 -11.83
C PRO A 53 -21.71 2.47 -11.03
N LEU A 54 -22.13 1.25 -11.39
CA LEU A 54 -21.62 0.05 -10.69
C LEU A 54 -20.11 -0.13 -10.86
N LYS A 55 -19.62 0.11 -12.09
CA LYS A 55 -18.22 -0.07 -12.51
C LYS A 55 -17.75 1.18 -13.26
N PRO A 56 -16.43 1.45 -13.31
CA PRO A 56 -15.89 2.53 -14.13
C PRO A 56 -16.13 2.27 -15.62
N HIS A 57 -16.04 3.34 -16.42
CA HIS A 57 -15.90 3.19 -17.86
C HIS A 57 -14.68 2.31 -18.19
N PRO A 58 -14.72 1.42 -19.21
CA PRO A 58 -13.63 0.48 -19.50
C PRO A 58 -12.24 1.11 -19.63
N GLN A 59 -12.17 2.35 -20.13
CA GLN A 59 -10.90 3.09 -20.27
C GLN A 59 -10.20 3.42 -18.93
N PHE A 60 -10.96 3.44 -17.84
CA PHE A 60 -10.50 3.70 -16.47
C PHE A 60 -10.55 2.45 -15.59
N SER A 61 -10.63 1.24 -16.18
CA SER A 61 -10.72 -0.02 -15.43
C SER A 61 -9.36 -0.59 -15.01
N ASP A 62 -8.27 0.10 -15.33
CA ASP A 62 -6.88 -0.28 -15.02
C ASP A 62 -6.40 0.14 -13.62
N THR A 63 -7.32 0.61 -12.78
CA THR A 63 -7.12 0.84 -11.35
C THR A 63 -8.42 0.50 -10.59
N PRO A 64 -8.36 0.06 -9.31
CA PRO A 64 -9.54 0.00 -8.46
C PRO A 64 -9.93 1.37 -7.87
N PHE A 65 -9.14 2.43 -8.13
CA PHE A 65 -9.35 3.80 -7.65
C PHE A 65 -9.93 4.73 -8.73
N SER A 66 -10.86 4.23 -9.55
CA SER A 66 -11.34 4.91 -10.77
C SER A 66 -12.36 6.03 -10.50
N PHE A 67 -11.94 7.11 -9.85
CA PHE A 67 -12.71 8.35 -9.76
C PHE A 67 -12.22 9.30 -10.85
N TYR A 68 -13.14 10.02 -11.49
CA TYR A 68 -12.79 10.92 -12.59
C TYR A 68 -13.90 11.95 -12.86
N ALA A 69 -13.51 13.10 -13.39
CA ALA A 69 -14.40 14.13 -13.88
C ALA A 69 -14.45 14.19 -15.42
N ASP A 70 -15.66 14.31 -15.96
CA ASP A 70 -15.90 14.89 -17.27
C ASP A 70 -16.13 16.39 -17.09
N VAL A 71 -15.06 17.17 -17.27
CA VAL A 71 -15.08 18.63 -17.07
C VAL A 71 -16.00 19.33 -18.05
N GLN A 72 -16.12 18.83 -19.28
CA GLN A 72 -16.96 19.44 -20.31
C GLN A 72 -18.44 19.31 -19.97
N ASN A 73 -18.87 18.12 -19.54
CA ASN A 73 -20.26 17.85 -19.17
C ASN A 73 -20.55 18.10 -17.69
N LYS A 74 -19.53 18.51 -16.91
CA LYS A 74 -19.56 18.74 -15.46
C LYS A 74 -20.11 17.53 -14.69
N VAL A 75 -19.60 16.34 -15.00
CA VAL A 75 -20.01 15.11 -14.32
C VAL A 75 -18.81 14.53 -13.57
N ILE A 76 -18.97 14.28 -12.28
CA ILE A 76 -18.03 13.49 -11.49
C ILE A 76 -18.54 12.06 -11.44
N TYR A 77 -17.66 11.10 -11.67
CA TYR A 77 -17.98 9.68 -11.59
C TYR A 77 -17.30 9.06 -10.37
N ALA A 78 -18.11 8.40 -9.53
CA ALA A 78 -17.66 7.68 -8.35
C ALA A 78 -18.20 6.23 -8.38
N PRO A 79 -17.59 5.32 -9.15
CA PRO A 79 -18.10 3.96 -9.31
C PRO A 79 -18.23 3.21 -7.98
N ILE A 80 -19.30 2.43 -7.82
CA ILE A 80 -19.55 1.61 -6.63
C ILE A 80 -18.39 0.65 -6.36
N SER A 81 -17.79 0.07 -7.40
CA SER A 81 -16.61 -0.81 -7.25
C SER A 81 -15.43 -0.10 -6.59
N SER A 82 -15.17 1.16 -6.95
CA SER A 82 -14.05 1.94 -6.40
C SER A 82 -14.34 2.39 -4.98
N VAL A 83 -15.58 2.84 -4.70
CA VAL A 83 -16.04 3.15 -3.35
C VAL A 83 -15.93 1.92 -2.45
N LYS A 84 -16.39 0.76 -2.93
CA LYS A 84 -16.36 -0.49 -2.16
C LYS A 84 -14.93 -0.93 -1.86
N PHE A 85 -14.01 -0.75 -2.80
CA PHE A 85 -12.60 -1.04 -2.59
C PHE A 85 -11.98 -0.18 -1.48
N ILE A 86 -12.27 1.13 -1.47
CA ILE A 86 -11.82 2.03 -0.40
C ILE A 86 -12.48 1.69 0.94
N ASP A 87 -13.77 1.33 0.93
CA ASP A 87 -14.49 0.89 2.13
C ASP A 87 -13.83 -0.35 2.75
N ASP A 88 -13.57 -1.39 1.95
CA ASP A 88 -12.91 -2.61 2.43
C ASP A 88 -11.50 -2.36 2.96
N LEU A 89 -10.72 -1.48 2.31
CA LEU A 89 -9.41 -1.07 2.81
C LEU A 89 -9.51 -0.27 4.12
N SER A 90 -10.55 0.56 4.28
CA SER A 90 -10.79 1.33 5.50
C SER A 90 -11.17 0.41 6.66
N VAL A 91 -12.02 -0.59 6.41
CA VAL A 91 -12.39 -1.63 7.39
C VAL A 91 -11.17 -2.47 7.76
N ALA A 92 -10.38 -2.91 6.78
CA ALA A 92 -9.18 -3.69 7.03
C ALA A 92 -8.15 -2.91 7.85
N SER A 93 -7.88 -1.65 7.48
CA SER A 93 -6.93 -0.79 8.20
C SER A 93 -7.35 -0.60 9.67
N ALA A 94 -8.63 -0.26 9.92
CA ALA A 94 -9.17 -0.13 11.26
C ALA A 94 -9.07 -1.45 12.05
N TRP A 95 -9.50 -2.57 11.46
CA TRP A 95 -9.45 -3.86 12.15
C TRP A 95 -8.02 -4.29 12.49
N LEU A 96 -7.05 -4.08 11.59
CA LEU A 96 -5.64 -4.36 11.85
C LEU A 96 -5.12 -3.52 13.02
N GLU A 97 -5.38 -2.21 13.02
CA GLU A 97 -4.98 -1.31 14.11
C GLU A 97 -5.60 -1.74 15.44
N ARG A 98 -6.91 -1.99 15.45
CA ARG A 98 -7.67 -2.39 16.64
C ARG A 98 -7.10 -3.63 17.33
N ASN A 99 -6.56 -4.57 16.54
CA ASN A 99 -6.04 -5.83 17.02
C ASN A 99 -4.50 -5.86 17.17
N GLY A 100 -3.84 -4.71 17.01
CA GLY A 100 -2.39 -4.58 17.16
C GLY A 100 -1.59 -5.26 16.05
N TYR A 101 -2.19 -5.40 14.87
CA TYR A 101 -1.52 -5.90 13.67
C TYR A 101 -0.87 -4.76 12.88
N SER A 102 0.14 -5.14 12.10
CA SER A 102 0.90 -4.26 11.20
C SER A 102 0.05 -3.87 9.99
N GLN A 103 0.09 -2.57 9.67
CA GLN A 103 -0.50 -2.03 8.43
C GLN A 103 0.29 -2.44 7.18
N GLU A 104 1.50 -3.02 7.34
CA GLU A 104 2.31 -3.51 6.22
C GLU A 104 1.58 -4.56 5.38
N THR A 105 0.73 -5.40 5.98
CA THR A 105 -0.04 -6.42 5.23
C THR A 105 -0.97 -5.80 4.19
N LEU A 106 -1.55 -4.64 4.51
CA LEU A 106 -2.37 -3.86 3.59
C LEU A 106 -1.52 -3.31 2.44
N VAL A 107 -0.32 -2.80 2.75
CA VAL A 107 0.67 -2.35 1.74
C VAL A 107 1.14 -3.49 0.85
N ASP A 108 1.39 -4.67 1.44
CA ASP A 108 1.78 -5.90 0.75
C ASP A 108 0.71 -6.30 -0.27
N TYR A 109 -0.57 -6.27 0.13
CA TYR A 109 -1.69 -6.57 -0.77
C TYR A 109 -1.75 -5.62 -1.97
N LEU A 110 -1.63 -4.31 -1.77
CA LEU A 110 -1.63 -3.33 -2.87
C LEU A 110 -0.46 -3.52 -3.83
N SER A 111 0.71 -3.82 -3.26
CA SER A 111 1.92 -4.10 -4.02
C SER A 111 1.75 -5.36 -4.89
N VAL A 112 1.14 -6.41 -4.35
CA VAL A 112 0.79 -7.61 -5.11
C VAL A 112 -0.24 -7.30 -6.20
N LEU A 113 -1.26 -6.48 -5.94
CA LEU A 113 -2.20 -6.06 -6.97
C LEU A 113 -1.49 -5.34 -8.12
N LYS A 114 -0.58 -4.41 -7.80
CA LYS A 114 0.17 -3.62 -8.78
C LYS A 114 1.11 -4.49 -9.63
N TYR A 115 1.96 -5.31 -9.00
CA TYR A 115 3.08 -5.98 -9.66
C TYR A 115 2.87 -7.47 -9.93
N GLY A 116 1.93 -8.10 -9.23
CA GLY A 116 1.75 -9.54 -9.16
C GLY A 116 0.36 -10.03 -9.57
N LEU A 117 -0.39 -9.25 -10.36
CA LEU A 117 -1.79 -9.59 -10.68
C LEU A 117 -1.96 -10.98 -11.31
N ASN A 118 -1.00 -11.42 -12.12
CA ASN A 118 -0.98 -12.73 -12.76
C ASN A 118 -0.79 -13.91 -11.78
N ARG A 119 -0.52 -13.62 -10.50
CA ARG A 119 -0.33 -14.61 -9.43
C ARG A 119 -1.65 -15.05 -8.79
N PHE A 120 -2.74 -14.33 -9.03
CA PHE A 120 -4.06 -14.74 -8.56
C PHE A 120 -4.65 -15.84 -9.46
N PRO A 121 -5.13 -16.97 -8.89
CA PRO A 121 -5.71 -18.07 -9.66
C PRO A 121 -6.84 -17.59 -10.58
N ALA A 122 -6.82 -18.01 -11.85
CA ALA A 122 -7.85 -17.72 -12.85
C ALA A 122 -8.23 -16.22 -13.00
N GLY A 123 -7.34 -15.30 -12.63
CA GLY A 123 -7.62 -13.86 -12.65
C GLY A 123 -8.67 -13.40 -11.63
N GLN A 124 -9.01 -14.24 -10.63
CA GLN A 124 -9.89 -13.87 -9.54
C GLN A 124 -9.10 -13.12 -8.48
N ILE A 125 -9.12 -11.79 -8.59
CA ILE A 125 -8.51 -10.90 -7.63
C ILE A 125 -9.40 -10.90 -6.37
N PRO A 126 -8.93 -11.37 -5.21
CA PRO A 126 -9.72 -11.32 -3.98
C PRO A 126 -9.94 -9.86 -3.56
N ASP A 127 -11.11 -9.56 -3.00
CA ASP A 127 -11.35 -8.31 -2.31
C ASP A 127 -10.41 -8.14 -1.09
N PRO A 128 -10.17 -6.90 -0.61
CA PRO A 128 -9.21 -6.65 0.45
C PRO A 128 -9.49 -7.43 1.74
N ILE A 129 -10.78 -7.57 2.10
CA ILE A 129 -11.20 -8.27 3.32
C ILE A 129 -10.80 -9.75 3.27
N LYS A 130 -11.08 -10.42 2.16
CA LYS A 130 -10.68 -11.82 1.96
C LYS A 130 -9.17 -11.98 1.86
N ALA A 131 -8.50 -11.11 1.12
CA ALA A 131 -7.07 -11.20 0.90
C ALA A 131 -6.26 -11.04 2.20
N LEU A 132 -6.72 -10.14 3.08
CA LEU A 132 -6.09 -9.83 4.36
C LEU A 132 -6.64 -10.67 5.52
N HIS A 133 -7.52 -11.65 5.24
CA HIS A 133 -8.16 -12.50 6.24
C HIS A 133 -8.84 -11.71 7.38
N VAL A 134 -9.40 -10.56 7.05
CA VAL A 134 -10.20 -9.75 7.96
C VAL A 134 -11.59 -10.39 8.07
N PRO A 135 -12.19 -10.50 9.26
CA PRO A 135 -13.56 -11.00 9.39
C PRO A 135 -14.54 -10.18 8.53
N GLU A 136 -15.37 -10.85 7.70
CA GLU A 136 -16.25 -10.20 6.69
C GLU A 136 -17.15 -9.08 7.25
N LYS A 137 -17.50 -9.17 8.53
CA LYS A 137 -18.38 -8.25 9.24
C LYS A 137 -17.70 -7.68 10.49
N ALA A 138 -16.40 -7.44 10.44
CA ALA A 138 -15.62 -6.90 11.56
C ALA A 138 -16.24 -5.61 12.16
N TRP A 139 -16.87 -4.78 11.33
CA TRP A 139 -17.56 -3.57 11.76
C TRP A 139 -18.90 -3.84 12.47
N GLU A 140 -19.60 -4.96 12.20
CA GLU A 140 -20.84 -5.31 12.91
C GLU A 140 -20.56 -5.77 14.36
N SER A 141 -19.38 -6.35 14.60
CA SER A 141 -19.02 -6.92 15.90
C SER A 141 -18.10 -6.05 16.76
N ASP A 142 -17.46 -5.01 16.20
CA ASP A 142 -16.63 -4.05 16.93
C ASP A 142 -16.97 -2.60 16.52
N GLN A 143 -17.63 -1.87 17.42
CA GLN A 143 -18.03 -0.47 17.21
C GLN A 143 -16.83 0.44 16.92
N TRP A 144 -15.65 0.15 17.48
CA TRP A 144 -14.46 0.96 17.20
C TRP A 144 -14.04 0.81 15.73
N VAL A 145 -14.11 -0.41 15.19
CA VAL A 145 -13.79 -0.69 13.78
C VAL A 145 -14.81 -0.01 12.86
N ASP A 146 -16.09 -0.04 13.21
CA ASP A 146 -17.14 0.69 12.47
C ASP A 146 -16.86 2.21 12.47
N ASP A 147 -16.68 2.80 13.66
CA ASP A 147 -16.47 4.24 13.80
C ASP A 147 -15.22 4.74 13.06
N VAL A 148 -14.10 4.02 13.17
CA VAL A 148 -12.84 4.41 12.54
C VAL A 148 -12.90 4.19 11.04
N SER A 149 -13.37 3.04 10.56
CA SER A 149 -13.45 2.75 9.13
C SER A 149 -14.37 3.72 8.40
N GLN A 150 -15.51 4.10 9.00
CA GLN A 150 -16.42 5.10 8.44
C GLN A 150 -15.80 6.50 8.39
N LYS A 151 -15.01 6.90 9.40
CA LYS A 151 -14.28 8.19 9.37
C LYS A 151 -13.22 8.22 8.28
N LEU A 152 -12.46 7.13 8.13
CA LEU A 152 -11.47 6.97 7.07
C LEU A 152 -12.16 7.06 5.70
N LEU A 153 -13.15 6.21 5.43
CA LEU A 153 -13.87 6.19 4.15
C LEU A 153 -14.46 7.55 3.79
N LYS A 154 -15.21 8.19 4.71
CA LYS A 154 -15.86 9.47 4.43
C LYS A 154 -14.85 10.57 4.12
N SER A 155 -13.75 10.63 4.88
CA SER A 155 -12.67 11.58 4.62
C SER A 155 -12.01 11.32 3.26
N ILE A 156 -11.74 10.06 2.91
CA ILE A 156 -11.17 9.73 1.59
C ILE A 156 -12.12 10.16 0.46
N ILE A 157 -13.40 9.81 0.55
CA ILE A 157 -14.39 10.14 -0.48
C ILE A 157 -14.57 11.65 -0.61
N VAL A 158 -14.61 12.40 0.49
CA VAL A 158 -14.69 13.87 0.44
C VAL A 158 -13.47 14.47 -0.25
N TRP A 159 -12.26 13.97 0.06
CA TRP A 159 -11.05 14.47 -0.59
C TRP A 159 -11.04 14.18 -2.09
N ILE A 160 -11.30 12.93 -2.49
CA ILE A 160 -11.32 12.52 -3.90
C ILE A 160 -12.39 13.30 -4.67
N LEU A 161 -13.61 13.39 -4.17
CA LEU A 161 -14.65 14.18 -4.85
C LEU A 161 -14.30 15.67 -4.89
N GLY A 162 -13.61 16.18 -3.86
CA GLY A 162 -13.11 17.54 -3.80
C GLY A 162 -12.11 17.81 -4.92
N HIS A 163 -11.19 16.86 -5.13
CA HIS A 163 -10.20 16.90 -6.21
C HIS A 163 -10.88 16.95 -7.58
N GLU A 164 -11.80 16.03 -7.85
CA GLU A 164 -12.56 15.99 -9.11
C GLU A 164 -13.41 17.25 -9.33
N LEU A 165 -14.01 17.77 -8.26
CA LEU A 165 -14.75 19.04 -8.31
C LEU A 165 -13.82 20.22 -8.59
N GLY A 166 -12.60 20.20 -8.08
CA GLY A 166 -11.56 21.19 -8.37
C GLY A 166 -11.28 21.29 -9.87
N HIS A 167 -11.14 20.16 -10.56
CA HIS A 167 -11.00 20.14 -12.03
C HIS A 167 -12.16 20.83 -12.75
N ILE A 168 -13.40 20.63 -12.29
CA ILE A 168 -14.58 21.29 -12.86
C ILE A 168 -14.61 22.79 -12.55
N VAL A 169 -14.34 23.16 -11.28
CA VAL A 169 -14.37 24.55 -10.81
C VAL A 169 -13.35 25.42 -11.53
N PHE A 170 -12.15 24.89 -11.78
CA PHE A 170 -11.09 25.60 -12.49
C PHE A 170 -11.05 25.32 -13.98
N GLN A 171 -12.01 24.54 -14.51
CA GLN A 171 -12.14 24.21 -15.93
C GLN A 171 -10.84 23.63 -16.51
N HIS A 172 -10.20 22.73 -15.76
CA HIS A 172 -8.98 22.08 -16.20
C HIS A 172 -9.26 21.24 -17.46
N PRO A 173 -8.60 21.51 -18.60
CA PRO A 173 -8.78 20.72 -19.81
C PRO A 173 -8.16 19.32 -19.65
N SER A 174 -8.46 18.42 -20.59
CA SER A 174 -7.85 17.08 -20.63
C SER A 174 -6.32 17.17 -20.70
N TYR A 175 -5.61 16.25 -20.02
CA TYR A 175 -4.15 16.24 -19.99
C TYR A 175 -3.50 16.11 -21.37
N ASP A 176 -4.17 15.46 -22.32
CA ASP A 176 -3.68 15.33 -23.71
C ASP A 176 -3.58 16.68 -24.44
N SER A 177 -4.23 17.73 -23.91
CA SER A 177 -4.29 19.06 -24.53
C SER A 177 -3.33 20.08 -23.93
N VAL A 178 -2.58 19.74 -22.87
CA VAL A 178 -1.68 20.65 -22.18
C VAL A 178 -0.28 20.07 -21.99
N SER A 179 0.69 20.94 -21.70
CA SER A 179 2.04 20.49 -21.35
C SER A 179 2.04 19.75 -20.01
N PHE A 180 3.04 18.90 -19.81
CA PHE A 180 3.26 18.19 -18.55
C PHE A 180 3.38 19.16 -17.34
N GLU A 181 4.13 20.25 -17.48
CA GLU A 181 4.26 21.23 -16.40
C GLU A 181 2.90 21.86 -16.03
N THR A 182 2.07 22.14 -17.04
CA THR A 182 0.73 22.67 -16.83
C THR A 182 -0.20 21.64 -16.20
N SER A 183 -0.15 20.36 -16.60
CA SER A 183 -0.97 19.32 -15.97
C SER A 183 -0.61 19.14 -14.49
N GLN A 184 0.68 19.19 -14.14
CA GLN A 184 1.10 19.14 -12.73
C GLN A 184 0.57 20.33 -11.91
N LYS A 185 0.53 21.54 -12.50
CA LYS A 185 -0.07 22.71 -11.84
C LYS A 185 -1.58 22.55 -11.63
N TYR A 186 -2.30 21.97 -12.59
CA TYR A 186 -3.72 21.67 -12.46
C TYR A 186 -3.99 20.64 -11.36
N GLU A 187 -3.17 19.59 -11.28
CA GLU A 187 -3.23 18.62 -10.20
C GLU A 187 -3.02 19.27 -8.83
N GLN A 188 -1.98 20.11 -8.67
CA GLN A 188 -1.71 20.84 -7.43
C GLN A 188 -2.85 21.80 -7.06
N GLN A 189 -3.46 22.44 -8.05
CA GLN A 189 -4.60 23.34 -7.82
C GLN A 189 -5.87 22.56 -7.38
N ALA A 190 -6.09 21.38 -7.95
CA ALA A 190 -7.18 20.48 -7.53
C ALA A 190 -6.94 19.90 -6.12
N ASP A 191 -5.70 19.51 -5.79
CA ASP A 191 -5.30 19.06 -4.44
C ASP A 191 -5.53 20.14 -3.39
N ALA A 192 -5.09 21.37 -3.68
CA ALA A 192 -5.24 22.50 -2.77
C ALA A 192 -6.73 22.81 -2.53
N PHE A 193 -7.56 22.72 -3.56
CA PHE A 193 -9.00 22.89 -3.43
C PHE A 193 -9.66 21.76 -2.62
N ALA A 194 -9.27 20.50 -2.86
CA ALA A 194 -9.74 19.36 -2.09
C ALA A 194 -9.37 19.46 -0.61
N THR A 195 -8.14 19.91 -0.32
CA THR A 195 -7.62 20.10 1.04
C THR A 195 -8.31 21.28 1.72
N ASP A 196 -8.48 22.41 1.03
CA ASP A 196 -9.22 23.57 1.54
C ASP A 196 -10.70 23.26 1.82
N MET A 197 -11.29 22.27 1.13
CA MET A 197 -12.65 21.81 1.46
C MET A 197 -12.76 21.31 2.91
N PHE A 198 -11.75 20.61 3.43
CA PHE A 198 -11.72 20.19 4.84
C PHE A 198 -11.66 21.38 5.78
N ARG A 199 -10.87 22.41 5.45
CA ARG A 199 -10.80 23.67 6.19
C ARG A 199 -12.17 24.35 6.27
N ARG A 200 -12.91 24.41 5.15
CA ARG A 200 -14.25 25.03 5.08
C ARG A 200 -15.34 24.22 5.79
N ILE A 201 -15.21 22.90 5.78
CA ILE A 201 -16.09 22.00 6.53
C ILE A 201 -15.76 22.09 8.03
N GLY A 202 -14.50 22.31 8.38
CA GLY A 202 -14.00 22.35 9.75
C GLY A 202 -13.78 20.96 10.34
N THR A 203 -13.51 19.94 9.51
CA THR A 203 -13.21 18.58 9.98
C THR A 203 -11.81 18.15 9.57
N MET A 204 -11.13 17.38 10.42
CA MET A 204 -9.79 16.89 10.12
C MET A 204 -9.83 15.90 8.94
N PRO A 205 -8.83 15.91 8.05
CA PRO A 205 -8.79 14.99 6.91
C PRO A 205 -8.19 13.62 7.28
N GLY A 206 -8.77 12.95 8.28
CA GLY A 206 -8.23 11.72 8.88
C GLY A 206 -7.93 10.57 7.90
N GLY A 207 -8.67 10.49 6.79
CA GLY A 207 -8.49 9.46 5.76
C GLY A 207 -7.32 9.71 4.79
N MET A 208 -6.73 10.91 4.78
CA MET A 208 -5.69 11.26 3.80
C MET A 208 -4.39 10.45 3.96
N ILE A 209 -4.00 10.07 5.19
CA ILE A 209 -2.82 9.20 5.38
C ILE A 209 -3.05 7.87 4.66
N LEU A 210 -4.19 7.23 4.95
CA LEU A 210 -4.53 5.96 4.31
C LEU A 210 -4.54 6.16 2.79
N LEU A 211 -5.26 7.16 2.27
CA LEU A 211 -5.31 7.44 0.83
C LEU A 211 -3.93 7.55 0.18
N PHE A 212 -3.02 8.33 0.77
CA PHE A 212 -1.69 8.51 0.20
C PHE A 212 -0.84 7.26 0.35
N THR A 213 -0.96 6.51 1.44
CA THR A 213 -0.37 5.17 1.54
C THR A 213 -0.91 4.25 0.44
N LEU A 214 -2.22 4.27 0.16
CA LEU A 214 -2.81 3.47 -0.92
C LEU A 214 -2.20 3.84 -2.27
N PHE A 215 -2.17 5.13 -2.57
CA PHE A 215 -1.69 5.65 -3.85
C PHE A 215 -0.20 5.39 -4.06
N THR A 216 0.63 5.62 -3.03
CA THR A 216 2.08 5.34 -3.05
C THR A 216 2.44 3.86 -3.14
N ASN A 217 1.50 2.95 -2.90
CA ASN A 217 1.77 1.52 -3.03
C ASN A 217 1.08 0.88 -4.24
N PHE A 218 0.24 1.63 -4.96
CA PHE A 218 -0.50 1.13 -6.10
C PHE A 218 -0.18 1.83 -7.43
N PHE A 219 -0.02 3.15 -7.46
CA PHE A 219 0.25 3.88 -8.70
C PHE A 219 1.71 3.77 -9.13
N GLY A 220 2.00 4.10 -10.39
CA GLY A 220 3.37 4.09 -10.93
C GLY A 220 4.25 5.17 -10.29
N HIS A 221 5.49 4.80 -9.97
CA HIS A 221 6.53 5.68 -9.42
C HIS A 221 7.77 5.67 -10.31
N ARG A 222 8.69 6.61 -10.10
CA ARG A 222 9.91 6.73 -10.91
C ARG A 222 10.68 5.40 -11.05
N GLY A 223 10.75 4.59 -10.00
CA GLY A 223 11.44 3.30 -9.99
C GLY A 223 10.84 2.23 -10.93
N ASP A 224 9.61 2.41 -11.39
CA ASP A 224 8.94 1.48 -12.33
C ASP A 224 9.40 1.67 -13.77
N PHE A 225 10.14 2.74 -14.06
CA PHE A 225 10.49 3.17 -15.40
C PHE A 225 11.99 3.12 -15.64
N THR A 226 12.38 2.53 -16.77
CA THR A 226 13.79 2.34 -17.14
C THR A 226 14.53 3.65 -17.39
N ASN A 227 13.83 4.69 -17.86
CA ASN A 227 14.42 5.99 -18.16
C ASN A 227 13.45 7.14 -17.83
N GLN A 228 13.99 8.36 -17.86
CA GLN A 228 13.26 9.58 -17.53
C GLN A 228 12.11 9.87 -18.52
N GLY A 229 12.29 9.56 -19.81
CA GLY A 229 11.27 9.79 -20.84
C GLY A 229 10.03 8.92 -20.63
N ASP A 230 10.21 7.64 -20.26
CA ASP A 230 9.10 6.73 -19.94
C ASP A 230 8.32 7.23 -18.72
N TRP A 231 9.03 7.70 -17.69
CA TRP A 231 8.43 8.28 -16.49
C TRP A 231 7.62 9.54 -16.81
N GLU A 232 8.18 10.48 -17.58
CA GLU A 232 7.48 11.70 -17.99
C GLU A 232 6.28 11.40 -18.89
N ASN A 233 6.37 10.37 -19.74
CA ASN A 233 5.25 9.92 -20.54
C ASN A 233 4.14 9.32 -19.67
N TYR A 234 4.49 8.52 -18.66
CA TYR A 234 3.52 8.04 -17.68
C TYR A 234 2.85 9.20 -16.94
N LEU A 235 3.62 10.18 -16.45
CA LEU A 235 3.06 11.35 -15.77
C LEU A 235 2.14 12.20 -16.65
N ARG A 236 2.32 12.18 -17.98
CA ARG A 236 1.46 12.90 -18.93
C ARG A 236 0.16 12.16 -19.24
N THR A 237 0.22 10.83 -19.26
CA THR A 237 -0.88 9.97 -19.72
C THR A 237 -1.68 9.35 -18.57
N SER A 238 -1.12 9.34 -17.37
CA SER A 238 -1.83 8.98 -16.14
C SER A 238 -2.78 10.12 -15.75
N THR A 239 -3.98 9.76 -15.30
CA THR A 239 -5.00 10.76 -14.95
C THR A 239 -4.63 11.51 -13.66
N HIS A 240 -4.17 10.82 -12.62
CA HIS A 240 -3.83 11.47 -11.35
C HIS A 240 -2.52 10.91 -10.78
N PRO A 241 -1.36 11.19 -11.40
CA PRO A 241 -0.10 10.74 -10.85
C PRO A 241 0.20 11.47 -9.54
N VAL A 242 0.37 10.70 -8.46
CA VAL A 242 0.84 11.24 -7.18
C VAL A 242 2.34 11.44 -7.26
N SER A 243 2.76 12.70 -7.23
CA SER A 243 4.17 13.09 -7.17
C SER A 243 4.54 13.54 -5.75
N SER A 244 5.83 13.47 -5.43
CA SER A 244 6.33 13.96 -4.14
C SER A 244 6.05 15.45 -3.94
N ASP A 245 6.21 16.27 -4.99
CA ASP A 245 5.95 17.71 -4.89
C ASP A 245 4.50 17.99 -4.46
N ARG A 246 3.52 17.28 -5.03
CA ARG A 246 2.11 17.38 -4.63
C ARG A 246 1.93 17.03 -3.15
N LEU A 247 2.50 15.91 -2.70
CA LEU A 247 2.40 15.49 -1.30
C LEU A 247 3.08 16.45 -0.33
N LYS A 248 4.24 17.03 -0.70
CA LYS A 248 4.94 18.04 0.11
C LYS A 248 4.11 19.31 0.28
N VAL A 249 3.41 19.77 -0.77
CA VAL A 249 2.51 20.93 -0.67
C VAL A 249 1.38 20.65 0.32
N ILE A 250 0.69 19.51 0.17
CA ILE A 250 -0.39 19.10 1.07
C ILE A 250 0.12 18.94 2.52
N ALA A 251 1.27 18.27 2.70
CA ALA A 251 1.90 18.07 3.99
C ALA A 251 2.18 19.40 4.71
N ASN A 252 2.76 20.37 3.98
CA ASN A 252 3.07 21.68 4.54
C ASN A 252 1.82 22.42 5.02
N GLU A 253 0.71 22.36 4.28
CA GLU A 253 -0.54 22.99 4.72
C GLU A 253 -1.04 22.41 6.05
N LEU A 254 -1.02 21.08 6.19
CA LEU A 254 -1.47 20.40 7.40
C LEU A 254 -0.54 20.61 8.60
N ILE A 255 0.76 20.79 8.36
CA ILE A 255 1.76 21.01 9.41
C ILE A 255 1.72 22.45 9.94
N LEU A 256 1.61 23.43 9.04
CA LEU A 256 1.74 24.85 9.37
C LEU A 256 0.48 25.43 9.99
N ASP A 257 -0.71 24.97 9.59
CA ASP A 257 -1.99 25.49 10.08
C ASP A 257 -3.03 24.39 10.36
N PRO A 258 -2.73 23.44 11.27
CA PRO A 258 -3.63 22.33 11.59
C PRO A 258 -4.95 22.79 12.23
N GLU A 259 -4.95 23.93 12.93
CA GLU A 259 -6.12 24.47 13.64
C GLU A 259 -7.23 24.89 12.67
N SER A 260 -6.87 25.34 11.46
CA SER A 260 -7.84 25.72 10.43
C SER A 260 -8.74 24.58 9.97
N PHE A 261 -8.32 23.32 10.16
CA PHE A 261 -9.06 22.14 9.72
C PHE A 261 -10.06 21.62 10.75
N VAL A 262 -10.04 22.06 12.01
CA VAL A 262 -10.69 21.32 13.11
C VAL A 262 -11.79 22.10 13.83
N GLY A 263 -12.30 23.16 13.21
CA GLY A 263 -13.29 24.06 13.84
C GLY A 263 -14.63 23.40 14.22
N ALA A 264 -14.98 22.26 13.63
CA ALA A 264 -16.18 21.47 13.94
C ALA A 264 -15.86 20.17 14.71
N GLU A 265 -14.59 19.92 15.05
CA GLU A 265 -14.18 18.72 15.77
C GLU A 265 -14.53 18.84 17.27
N PRO A 266 -15.06 17.78 17.91
CA PRO A 266 -15.40 17.81 19.33
C PRO A 266 -14.20 18.06 20.26
N ASP A 267 -13.02 17.56 19.90
CA ASP A 267 -11.77 17.74 20.63
C ASP A 267 -10.78 18.51 19.75
N PHE A 268 -10.93 19.83 19.76
CA PHE A 268 -10.16 20.77 18.92
C PHE A 268 -8.64 20.52 19.00
N TYR A 269 -8.07 20.46 20.20
CA TYR A 269 -6.62 20.33 20.38
C TYR A 269 -6.10 18.98 19.93
N LYS A 270 -6.80 17.89 20.26
CA LYS A 270 -6.41 16.55 19.81
C LYS A 270 -6.51 16.43 18.30
N SER A 271 -7.59 16.91 17.70
CA SER A 271 -7.76 16.85 16.25
C SER A 271 -6.74 17.73 15.51
N ALA A 272 -6.34 18.89 16.05
CA ALA A 272 -5.26 19.69 15.49
C ALA A 272 -3.91 18.93 15.53
N GLN A 273 -3.60 18.25 16.65
CA GLN A 273 -2.40 17.42 16.75
C GLN A 273 -2.42 16.26 15.75
N LEU A 274 -3.55 15.58 15.60
CA LEU A 274 -3.73 14.52 14.60
C LEU A 274 -3.56 15.08 13.19
N THR A 275 -4.13 16.25 12.88
CA THR A 275 -3.98 16.93 11.57
C THR A 275 -2.52 17.21 11.25
N LYS A 276 -1.76 17.73 12.21
CA LYS A 276 -0.32 17.91 12.06
C LYS A 276 0.41 16.58 11.84
N GLY A 277 0.01 15.53 12.56
CA GLY A 277 0.52 14.17 12.37
C GLY A 277 0.31 13.64 10.96
N ILE A 278 -0.88 13.86 10.38
CA ILE A 278 -1.21 13.53 8.98
C ILE A 278 -0.23 14.22 8.03
N GLY A 279 0.03 15.52 8.24
CA GLY A 279 1.00 16.26 7.43
C GLY A 279 2.42 15.69 7.52
N LEU A 280 2.88 15.33 8.73
CA LEU A 280 4.20 14.73 8.93
C LEU A 280 4.33 13.35 8.25
N GLU A 281 3.29 12.51 8.31
CA GLU A 281 3.30 11.22 7.60
C GLU A 281 3.26 11.41 6.08
N ALA A 282 2.46 12.37 5.58
CA ALA A 282 2.45 12.70 4.14
C ALA A 282 3.82 13.18 3.65
N GLN A 283 4.57 13.92 4.47
CA GLN A 283 5.94 14.32 4.16
C GLN A 283 6.88 13.12 4.04
N LYS A 284 6.81 12.15 4.97
CA LYS A 284 7.60 10.90 4.88
C LYS A 284 7.25 10.08 3.64
N ILE A 285 5.96 9.99 3.30
CA ILE A 285 5.50 9.32 2.07
C ILE A 285 6.09 10.01 0.83
N ALA A 286 6.14 11.34 0.80
CA ALA A 286 6.75 12.09 -0.29
C ALA A 286 8.24 11.76 -0.46
N GLU A 287 8.99 11.68 0.65
CA GLU A 287 10.40 11.27 0.65
C GLU A 287 10.60 9.85 0.10
N ILE A 288 9.69 8.91 0.43
CA ILE A 288 9.71 7.54 -0.12
C ILE A 288 9.48 7.54 -1.63
N ILE A 289 8.57 8.38 -2.14
CA ILE A 289 8.28 8.48 -3.59
C ILE A 289 9.49 9.03 -4.37
N GLU A 290 10.26 9.95 -3.78
CA GLU A 290 11.46 10.51 -4.44
C GLU A 290 12.62 9.53 -4.52
N ALA A 291 12.71 8.56 -3.60
CA ALA A 291 13.84 7.65 -3.50
C ALA A 291 13.73 6.46 -4.47
N PRO A 292 14.44 6.44 -5.62
CA PRO A 292 14.27 5.39 -6.64
C PRO A 292 14.68 3.99 -6.14
N GLU A 293 15.63 3.96 -5.20
CA GLU A 293 16.08 2.74 -4.52
C GLU A 293 14.93 2.12 -3.71
N MET A 294 14.18 2.94 -2.96
CA MET A 294 13.03 2.50 -2.19
C MET A 294 11.91 1.98 -3.11
N GLN A 295 11.72 2.61 -4.26
CA GLN A 295 10.74 2.15 -5.25
C GLN A 295 11.12 0.81 -5.90
N THR A 296 12.41 0.64 -6.22
CA THR A 296 12.95 -0.64 -6.70
C THR A 296 12.78 -1.72 -5.64
N PHE A 297 13.03 -1.36 -4.39
CA PHE A 297 12.86 -2.23 -3.24
C PHE A 297 11.41 -2.66 -3.04
N LEU A 298 10.44 -1.73 -3.11
CA LEU A 298 9.00 -2.03 -3.04
C LEU A 298 8.57 -2.99 -4.16
N THR A 299 9.10 -2.80 -5.38
CA THR A 299 8.85 -3.71 -6.50
C THR A 299 9.40 -5.12 -6.23
N GLY A 300 10.63 -5.22 -5.73
CA GLY A 300 11.24 -6.49 -5.34
C GLY A 300 10.42 -7.22 -4.27
N HIS A 301 10.03 -6.48 -3.22
CA HIS A 301 9.16 -6.94 -2.15
C HIS A 301 7.82 -7.48 -2.69
N ALA A 302 7.12 -6.69 -3.51
CA ALA A 302 5.86 -7.07 -4.14
C ALA A 302 5.90 -8.41 -4.88
N LEU A 303 6.97 -8.62 -5.64
CA LEU A 303 7.18 -9.83 -6.43
C LEU A 303 7.58 -11.03 -5.57
N ALA A 304 8.09 -10.78 -4.36
CA ALA A 304 8.51 -11.80 -3.40
C ALA A 304 7.42 -12.19 -2.38
N ILE A 305 6.42 -11.33 -2.15
CA ILE A 305 5.33 -11.59 -1.19
C ILE A 305 4.62 -12.90 -1.56
N ASP A 306 4.55 -13.86 -0.64
CA ASP A 306 3.67 -15.01 -0.78
C ASP A 306 2.22 -14.59 -0.51
N LEU A 307 1.23 -15.10 -1.25
CA LEU A 307 -0.17 -14.74 -0.97
C LEU A 307 -0.60 -15.22 0.43
N SER A 308 -0.03 -16.32 0.93
CA SER A 308 -0.23 -16.75 2.33
C SER A 308 0.37 -15.80 3.37
N SER A 309 1.25 -14.88 2.96
CA SER A 309 1.88 -13.93 3.87
C SER A 309 1.09 -12.63 4.05
N LEU A 310 -0.04 -12.47 3.33
CA LEU A 310 -0.99 -11.36 3.49
C LEU A 310 -1.86 -11.48 4.75
N TYR A 311 -1.75 -12.59 5.47
CA TYR A 311 -2.44 -12.77 6.76
C TYR A 311 -1.97 -11.70 7.76
N PRO A 312 -2.84 -11.31 8.72
CA PRO A 312 -2.49 -10.33 9.74
C PRO A 312 -1.24 -10.74 10.53
N ARG A 313 -0.27 -9.83 10.63
CA ARG A 313 1.00 -10.02 11.35
C ARG A 313 1.18 -8.90 12.36
N ARG A 314 1.75 -9.14 13.54
CA ARG A 314 2.10 -8.04 14.46
C ARG A 314 3.35 -7.30 13.95
N PRO A 315 3.56 -6.03 14.36
CA PRO A 315 4.78 -5.31 14.02
C PRO A 315 6.05 -6.10 14.37
N GLY A 316 6.94 -6.25 13.38
CA GLY A 316 8.19 -7.02 13.52
C GLY A 316 8.04 -8.55 13.41
N GLU A 317 6.82 -9.08 13.28
CA GLU A 317 6.63 -10.49 12.94
C GLU A 317 6.98 -10.74 11.47
N ASN A 318 7.81 -11.75 11.24
CA ASN A 318 8.21 -12.16 9.91
C ASN A 318 7.04 -12.84 9.17
N ALA A 319 7.05 -12.69 7.84
CA ALA A 319 6.07 -13.31 6.94
C ALA A 319 6.07 -14.84 6.96
N ILE A 320 7.18 -15.46 7.40
CA ILE A 320 7.30 -16.90 7.57
C ILE A 320 6.85 -17.27 8.98
N THR A 321 5.74 -18.00 9.09
CA THR A 321 5.19 -18.42 10.39
C THR A 321 5.61 -19.86 10.75
N GLU A 322 5.66 -20.14 12.05
CA GLU A 322 5.94 -21.50 12.58
C GLU A 322 4.88 -22.52 12.14
N SER A 323 3.64 -22.08 11.90
CA SER A 323 2.52 -22.92 11.47
C SER A 323 2.59 -23.39 10.03
N GLU A 324 3.30 -22.69 9.13
CA GLU A 324 3.46 -23.15 7.74
C GLU A 324 4.17 -24.51 7.66
N TYR A 325 4.85 -24.94 8.74
CA TYR A 325 5.76 -26.07 8.71
C TYR A 325 5.64 -27.01 9.92
N SER A 326 4.47 -27.02 10.58
CA SER A 326 4.20 -27.97 11.68
C SER A 326 4.35 -29.44 11.28
N ASP A 327 4.28 -29.73 9.98
CA ASP A 327 4.39 -31.08 9.41
C ASP A 327 5.78 -31.37 8.81
N ALA A 328 6.70 -30.41 8.85
CA ALA A 328 8.04 -30.57 8.31
C ALA A 328 8.92 -31.43 9.24
N VAL A 329 9.40 -32.56 8.74
CA VAL A 329 10.39 -33.38 9.44
C VAL A 329 11.78 -32.77 9.23
N PHE A 330 12.28 -32.07 10.26
CA PHE A 330 13.64 -31.55 10.26
C PHE A 330 14.63 -32.60 10.79
N SER A 331 15.79 -32.69 10.13
CA SER A 331 16.91 -33.48 10.64
C SER A 331 17.72 -32.71 11.70
N ASP A 332 18.46 -33.44 12.54
CA ASP A 332 19.42 -32.85 13.48
C ASP A 332 20.67 -32.30 12.79
N LEU A 333 20.80 -32.50 11.47
CA LEU A 333 21.92 -31.98 10.70
C LEU A 333 21.87 -30.44 10.64
N PRO A 334 23.03 -29.76 10.59
CA PRO A 334 23.08 -28.32 10.34
C PRO A 334 22.33 -27.92 9.07
N PHE A 335 21.77 -26.71 9.08
CA PHE A 335 20.93 -26.16 8.00
C PHE A 335 19.66 -26.99 7.73
N SER A 336 19.05 -27.51 8.80
CA SER A 336 17.75 -28.19 8.77
C SER A 336 16.92 -27.71 9.95
N GLY A 337 15.84 -26.98 9.71
CA GLY A 337 14.99 -26.43 10.77
C GLY A 337 14.70 -24.95 10.63
N LEU A 338 13.97 -24.44 11.63
CA LEU A 338 13.67 -23.02 11.81
C LEU A 338 14.81 -22.33 12.55
N TYR A 339 15.26 -21.20 12.04
CA TYR A 339 16.31 -20.36 12.58
C TYR A 339 15.80 -18.94 12.77
N LYS A 340 16.12 -18.31 13.90
CA LYS A 340 15.86 -16.89 14.19
C LYS A 340 17.20 -16.19 14.41
N GLY A 341 17.37 -14.99 13.86
CA GLY A 341 18.61 -14.23 14.04
C GLY A 341 18.55 -12.89 13.33
N GLU A 342 19.68 -12.39 12.85
CA GLU A 342 19.81 -11.05 12.29
C GLU A 342 20.43 -11.10 10.90
N HIS A 343 19.82 -10.36 9.98
CA HIS A 343 20.30 -10.12 8.63
C HIS A 343 20.82 -8.69 8.56
N GLU A 344 22.14 -8.54 8.59
CA GLU A 344 22.80 -7.25 8.44
C GLU A 344 22.91 -6.90 6.96
N ARG A 345 22.48 -5.69 6.60
CA ARG A 345 22.74 -5.10 5.28
C ARG A 345 23.65 -3.88 5.41
N GLN A 346 24.51 -3.69 4.42
CA GLN A 346 25.29 -2.46 4.28
C GLN A 346 24.53 -1.48 3.37
N LEU A 347 24.23 -0.30 3.90
CA LEU A 347 23.58 0.79 3.18
C LEU A 347 24.58 1.54 2.30
N LYS A 348 24.09 2.27 1.30
CA LYS A 348 24.95 3.03 0.36
C LYS A 348 25.79 4.11 1.04
N ASN A 349 25.31 4.66 2.16
CA ASN A 349 26.05 5.62 2.99
C ASN A 349 27.15 4.95 3.85
N GLY A 350 27.30 3.63 3.77
CA GLY A 350 28.28 2.85 4.53
C GLY A 350 27.79 2.41 5.91
N GLU A 351 26.60 2.87 6.35
CA GLU A 351 26.00 2.41 7.60
C GLU A 351 25.54 0.96 7.49
N LYS A 352 25.44 0.31 8.65
CA LYS A 352 24.98 -1.07 8.78
C LYS A 352 23.62 -1.06 9.46
N GLU A 353 22.71 -1.85 8.92
CA GLU A 353 21.38 -2.04 9.49
C GLU A 353 21.17 -3.53 9.73
N ALA A 354 20.82 -3.89 10.96
CA ALA A 354 20.49 -5.26 11.34
C ALA A 354 18.96 -5.42 11.35
N LEU A 355 18.46 -6.36 10.55
CA LEU A 355 17.05 -6.70 10.46
C LEU A 355 16.81 -8.04 11.13
N ALA A 356 15.78 -8.12 11.97
CA ALA A 356 15.33 -9.40 12.51
C ALA A 356 15.00 -10.35 11.35
N SER A 357 15.53 -11.57 11.41
CA SER A 357 15.39 -12.55 10.35
C SER A 357 14.88 -13.89 10.87
N THR A 358 14.13 -14.57 10.03
CA THR A 358 13.66 -15.93 10.26
C THR A 358 13.90 -16.76 9.01
N ALA A 359 14.59 -17.89 9.16
CA ALA A 359 14.92 -18.81 8.07
C ALA A 359 14.34 -20.19 8.35
N VAL A 360 13.85 -20.85 7.32
CA VAL A 360 13.50 -22.27 7.37
C VAL A 360 14.34 -22.99 6.33
N PHE A 361 15.13 -23.96 6.77
CA PHE A 361 15.99 -24.75 5.91
C PHE A 361 15.57 -26.23 5.89
N TYR A 362 15.59 -26.80 4.70
CA TYR A 362 15.29 -28.20 4.39
C TYR A 362 16.54 -28.85 3.80
N ARG A 363 17.17 -29.73 4.57
CA ARG A 363 18.36 -30.44 4.13
C ARG A 363 18.05 -31.86 3.70
N LYS A 364 18.51 -32.22 2.49
CA LYS A 364 18.53 -33.60 1.98
C LYS A 364 19.92 -33.94 1.46
N GLY A 365 20.70 -34.68 2.26
CA GLY A 365 22.12 -34.93 1.98
C GLY A 365 22.92 -33.61 2.03
N ASN A 366 23.58 -33.28 0.92
CA ASN A 366 24.33 -32.02 0.78
C ASN A 366 23.49 -30.88 0.19
N ARG A 367 22.25 -31.13 -0.23
CA ARG A 367 21.36 -30.09 -0.75
C ARG A 367 20.58 -29.43 0.37
N VAL A 368 20.51 -28.11 0.35
CA VAL A 368 19.67 -27.31 1.24
C VAL A 368 18.77 -26.43 0.39
N ASN A 369 17.48 -26.53 0.59
CA ASN A 369 16.51 -25.55 0.11
C ASN A 369 15.93 -24.81 1.30
N GLY A 370 15.47 -23.59 1.12
CA GLY A 370 14.88 -22.86 2.21
C GLY A 370 14.20 -21.57 1.80
N ARG A 371 13.58 -20.95 2.79
CA ARG A 371 13.00 -19.62 2.70
C ARG A 371 13.49 -18.81 3.87
N PHE A 372 13.67 -17.51 3.69
CA PHE A 372 14.00 -16.62 4.79
C PHE A 372 13.31 -15.28 4.64
N SER A 373 12.94 -14.69 5.76
CA SER A 373 12.38 -13.35 5.86
C SER A 373 13.31 -12.49 6.69
N PHE A 374 13.44 -11.23 6.32
CA PHE A 374 14.30 -10.24 6.97
C PHE A 374 13.52 -8.92 7.16
N GLY A 375 12.27 -9.04 7.61
CA GLY A 375 11.35 -7.91 7.85
C GLY A 375 10.68 -7.32 6.61
N VAL A 376 11.18 -7.63 5.41
CA VAL A 376 10.79 -6.92 4.18
C VAL A 376 10.39 -7.86 3.04
N GLY A 377 9.81 -9.00 3.40
CA GLY A 377 9.37 -10.04 2.47
C GLY A 377 10.05 -11.38 2.71
N VAL A 378 9.83 -12.31 1.78
CA VAL A 378 10.34 -13.68 1.84
C VAL A 378 11.23 -13.95 0.62
N ALA A 379 12.48 -14.31 0.87
CA ALA A 379 13.41 -14.78 -0.13
C ALA A 379 13.47 -16.32 -0.13
N GLU A 380 13.74 -16.89 -1.29
CA GLU A 380 14.04 -18.30 -1.46
C GLU A 380 15.55 -18.54 -1.49
N LEU A 381 15.97 -19.70 -1.02
CA LEU A 381 17.37 -20.11 -0.94
C LEU A 381 17.52 -21.54 -1.47
N GLN A 382 18.52 -21.75 -2.31
CA GLN A 382 18.95 -23.08 -2.74
C GLN A 382 20.47 -23.17 -2.68
N GLY A 383 21.01 -24.23 -2.10
CA GLY A 383 22.44 -24.35 -1.89
C GLY A 383 22.95 -25.77 -1.69
N LEU A 384 24.28 -25.86 -1.63
CA LEU A 384 25.04 -27.08 -1.43
C LEU A 384 25.98 -26.91 -0.23
N ILE A 385 26.11 -27.97 0.56
CA ILE A 385 27.08 -28.04 1.65
C ILE A 385 28.38 -28.62 1.13
N GLU A 386 29.44 -27.82 1.23
CA GLU A 386 30.82 -28.16 0.87
C GLU A 386 31.73 -27.68 1.99
N ASN A 387 32.63 -28.55 2.48
CA ASN A 387 33.58 -28.22 3.56
C ASN A 387 32.90 -27.57 4.79
N ASP A 388 31.78 -28.16 5.24
CA ASP A 388 30.96 -27.69 6.37
C ASP A 388 30.37 -26.27 6.23
N ALA A 389 30.40 -25.71 5.02
CA ALA A 389 29.77 -24.44 4.68
C ALA A 389 28.63 -24.67 3.68
N LEU A 390 27.49 -24.00 3.92
CA LEU A 390 26.41 -23.90 2.95
C LEU A 390 26.74 -22.78 1.97
N HIS A 391 27.08 -23.14 0.74
CA HIS A 391 27.16 -22.24 -0.40
C HIS A 391 25.79 -22.18 -1.07
N TYR A 392 25.20 -20.99 -1.14
CA TYR A 392 23.82 -20.85 -1.60
C TYR A 392 23.65 -19.72 -2.58
N ASN A 393 22.65 -19.88 -3.43
CA ASN A 393 22.03 -18.83 -4.21
C ASN A 393 20.72 -18.45 -3.52
N TRP A 394 20.40 -17.16 -3.52
CA TRP A 394 19.13 -16.66 -3.02
C TRP A 394 18.44 -15.83 -4.09
N THR A 395 17.11 -15.80 -4.02
CA THR A 395 16.25 -15.01 -4.91
C THR A 395 15.16 -14.32 -4.10
N TRP A 396 14.97 -13.03 -4.34
CA TRP A 396 13.95 -12.20 -3.73
C TRP A 396 13.35 -11.29 -4.81
N GLY A 397 12.13 -11.60 -5.26
CA GLY A 397 11.51 -10.93 -6.39
C GLY A 397 12.34 -11.11 -7.67
N LYS A 398 12.84 -10.01 -8.24
CA LYS A 398 13.76 -10.03 -9.40
C LYS A 398 15.24 -9.96 -9.02
N THR A 399 15.54 -9.76 -7.74
CA THR A 399 16.90 -9.67 -7.24
C THR A 399 17.38 -11.06 -6.86
N SER A 400 18.65 -11.33 -7.13
CA SER A 400 19.30 -12.56 -6.73
C SER A 400 20.69 -12.27 -6.17
N GLY A 401 21.25 -13.27 -5.50
CA GLY A 401 22.60 -13.18 -5.00
C GLY A 401 23.15 -14.51 -4.56
N ARG A 402 24.36 -14.49 -3.99
CA ARG A 402 24.99 -15.68 -3.41
C ARG A 402 25.40 -15.42 -1.96
N GLY A 403 25.69 -16.49 -1.24
CA GLY A 403 26.22 -16.38 0.11
C GLY A 403 26.86 -17.67 0.60
N ILE A 404 27.48 -17.56 1.76
CA ILE A 404 28.15 -18.66 2.44
C ILE A 404 27.79 -18.61 3.92
N LEU A 405 27.13 -19.65 4.42
CA LEU A 405 26.86 -19.83 5.85
C LEU A 405 27.73 -20.94 6.42
N LYS A 406 28.28 -20.72 7.62
CA LYS A 406 28.99 -21.75 8.39
C LYS A 406 28.19 -22.09 9.63
N ALA A 407 28.01 -23.39 9.86
CA ALA A 407 27.33 -23.87 11.04
C ALA A 407 28.27 -23.90 12.26
N LYS A 408 27.72 -23.61 13.42
CA LYS A 408 28.36 -23.77 14.73
C LYS A 408 27.31 -24.32 15.70
N GLY A 409 27.25 -25.65 15.81
CA GLY A 409 26.22 -26.33 16.59
C GLY A 409 24.81 -26.04 16.06
N SER A 410 23.93 -25.51 16.92
CA SER A 410 22.57 -25.09 16.57
C SER A 410 22.51 -23.70 15.91
N SER A 411 23.63 -23.04 15.67
CA SER A 411 23.67 -21.70 15.06
C SER A 411 24.37 -21.71 13.71
N PHE A 412 24.19 -20.65 12.93
CA PHE A 412 25.01 -20.34 11.77
C PHE A 412 25.41 -18.87 11.76
N SER A 413 26.50 -18.59 11.06
CA SER A 413 26.92 -17.24 10.72
C SER A 413 27.57 -17.24 9.34
N GLY A 414 27.39 -16.17 8.58
CA GLY A 414 27.93 -16.10 7.22
C GLY A 414 27.81 -14.74 6.56
N THR A 415 28.09 -14.74 5.26
CA THR A 415 28.00 -13.55 4.41
C THR A 415 27.05 -13.80 3.25
N TRP A 416 26.52 -12.71 2.73
CA TRP A 416 25.72 -12.71 1.51
C TRP A 416 26.15 -11.53 0.63
N GLY A 417 25.87 -11.63 -0.67
CA GLY A 417 26.14 -10.60 -1.67
C GLY A 417 25.08 -10.63 -2.77
N TYR A 418 25.09 -9.59 -3.59
CA TYR A 418 24.21 -9.44 -4.75
C TYR A 418 24.84 -10.10 -5.99
N ASP A 419 23.98 -10.50 -6.93
CA ASP A 419 24.35 -11.12 -8.19
C ASP A 419 25.24 -12.36 -7.99
N ASP A 420 26.46 -12.35 -8.52
CA ASP A 420 27.40 -13.47 -8.40
C ASP A 420 28.31 -13.39 -7.16
N GLN A 421 28.15 -12.36 -6.32
CA GLN A 421 29.00 -12.17 -5.15
C GLN A 421 28.49 -12.94 -3.94
N THR A 422 29.42 -13.56 -3.19
CA THR A 422 29.15 -14.27 -1.93
C THR A 422 29.32 -13.40 -0.68
N SER A 423 29.68 -12.12 -0.87
CA SER A 423 29.93 -11.13 0.17
C SER A 423 29.62 -9.72 -0.36
N GLY A 424 29.66 -8.71 0.51
CA GLY A 424 29.38 -7.31 0.15
C GLY A 424 27.92 -6.88 0.34
N GLY A 425 26.99 -7.81 0.52
CA GLY A 425 25.62 -7.52 0.97
C GLY A 425 25.54 -7.32 2.48
N GLY A 426 26.33 -8.09 3.23
CA GLY A 426 26.45 -7.97 4.68
C GLY A 426 26.68 -9.32 5.36
N THR A 427 26.22 -9.45 6.60
CA THR A 427 26.33 -10.69 7.39
C THR A 427 24.96 -11.25 7.73
N TRP A 428 24.90 -12.56 7.94
CA TRP A 428 23.67 -13.23 8.37
C TRP A 428 23.97 -14.21 9.48
N THR A 429 23.22 -14.10 10.58
CA THR A 429 23.29 -15.00 11.72
C THR A 429 21.94 -15.64 11.98
N GLY A 430 21.95 -16.85 12.53
CA GLY A 430 20.73 -17.54 12.92
C GLY A 430 20.98 -18.59 13.99
N MET A 431 20.07 -18.69 14.94
CA MET A 431 20.03 -19.73 15.97
C MET A 431 18.79 -20.60 15.75
N ARG A 432 18.97 -21.92 15.75
CA ARG A 432 17.87 -22.88 15.61
C ARG A 432 16.88 -22.67 16.76
N SER A 433 15.61 -22.50 16.43
CA SER A 433 14.54 -22.47 17.44
C SER A 433 14.39 -23.86 18.04
N ASN A 434 14.53 -23.98 19.36
CA ASN A 434 14.41 -25.25 20.09
C ASN A 434 12.96 -25.70 20.31
N GLN A 435 11.98 -25.08 19.67
CA GLN A 435 10.60 -25.53 19.79
C GLN A 435 10.45 -26.88 19.08
N SER A 436 10.46 -27.95 19.87
CA SER A 436 9.93 -29.23 19.44
C SER A 436 8.50 -28.99 18.96
N LEU A 437 8.23 -29.25 17.68
CA LEU A 437 6.87 -29.39 17.19
C LEU A 437 6.27 -30.59 17.94
N SER A 438 5.66 -30.33 19.10
CA SER A 438 4.94 -31.35 19.82
C SER A 438 3.77 -31.75 18.93
N HIS A 439 3.84 -32.93 18.33
CA HIS A 439 2.67 -33.57 17.74
C HIS A 439 1.58 -33.62 18.82
N LYS A 440 0.62 -32.70 18.73
CA LYS A 440 -0.69 -32.91 19.35
C LYS A 440 -1.35 -33.97 18.47
N ASN A 441 -1.28 -35.22 18.94
CA ASN A 441 -2.09 -36.34 18.44
C ASN A 441 -3.57 -36.01 18.50
#